data_AF-A0A0F9CDA1-F1
#
_entry.id   AF-A0A0F9CDA1-F1
#
_cell.length_a   1.000
_cell.length_b   1.000
_cell.length_c   1.000
_cell.angle_alpha   90.00
_cell.angle_beta   90.00
_cell.angle_gamma   90.00
#
_symmetry.space_group_name_H-M   'P 1'
#
loop_
_entity.id
_entity.type
_entity.pdbx_description
1 polymer ?
#
loop_
_entity_poly.entity_id
_entity_poly.type
_entity_poly.pdbx_seq_one_letter_code
_entity_poly.pdbx_strand_id
1 'polypeptide(L)'
;GYTASAGSTPNMATAGLASLFLVFDSYHGKTSYRADNPRAFTTGDAAAVLTSIQRGMDWLGKRSGNVIDGYYLYGIERTGVASGRKYIGGKDWFRDGALGVLGAQRPNGAIPVGRYGGGDINTCLNTLFLVYGGAPVAFNKLQYGQGHDWNLNPRDLANLSKYLWSAYERPLNWQSVSIKAKATEIEAPVLFISGSKAAKFSEEEMLKLREYILRGGTILAEPSDGAKPFAKSMEALLAQLFSPADYPKCKLRPLPADHGIYTVIKRQWGKRPKLRAAGDGTRTFFILSDEYLSGDLQMNRTDSDAFKLAMNLLFYATDMGELAGKFASILPDSPPARQRRKVVTVARVKYDAGADYPMDWDMARMAWPALAPYVKHVTGCELKEAAPVRLAADKLDGVNVLHITGRLALALSADERAALKKFVAGGGTVLVDSYAGLPEFARSARAELEKVFGELKGLPDDHILAAGRFEGGEDLTEGVRFKLLTNPKQFLGDEQNWVVGMECFEMELGEPDESGRRRPLVKPGSEFVIDTDVVIIALGTTPNPLIASTTRGLETTRRG
;
A
#
# COMPACT_ATOMS: atom_id res chain seq x y z
N GLY A 1 -2.14 -1.17 -44.52
CA GLY A 1 -3.35 -1.63 -45.22
C GLY A 1 -3.59 -3.07 -44.86
N TYR A 2 -4.84 -3.40 -44.48
CA TYR A 2 -5.28 -4.73 -44.09
C TYR A 2 -5.67 -5.52 -45.34
N THR A 3 -4.97 -6.60 -45.68
CA THR A 3 -5.39 -7.54 -46.74
C THR A 3 -5.24 -8.97 -46.25
N ALA A 4 -6.13 -9.86 -46.68
CA ALA A 4 -6.11 -11.29 -46.33
C ALA A 4 -4.83 -12.03 -46.80
N SER A 5 -4.05 -11.41 -47.70
CA SER A 5 -2.80 -11.94 -48.25
C SER A 5 -1.55 -11.55 -47.45
N ALA A 6 -1.62 -10.56 -46.56
CA ALA A 6 -0.51 -10.20 -45.68
C ALA A 6 -0.60 -11.02 -44.39
N GLY A 7 0.44 -11.79 -44.06
CA GLY A 7 0.51 -12.55 -42.81
C GLY A 7 0.30 -11.63 -41.59
N SER A 8 -0.39 -12.13 -40.56
CA SER A 8 -0.61 -11.36 -39.33
C SER A 8 0.73 -11.03 -38.65
N THR A 9 0.92 -9.77 -38.24
CA THR A 9 2.11 -9.32 -37.50
C THR A 9 1.75 -8.99 -36.05
N PRO A 10 2.74 -8.97 -35.11
CA PRO A 10 2.50 -8.57 -33.73
C PRO A 10 1.84 -7.19 -33.59
N ASN A 11 2.28 -6.20 -34.38
CA ASN A 11 1.70 -4.84 -34.40
C ASN A 11 0.21 -4.85 -34.77
N MET A 12 -0.16 -5.64 -35.78
CA MET A 12 -1.56 -5.74 -36.22
C MET A 12 -2.40 -6.53 -35.21
N ALA A 13 -1.83 -7.54 -34.57
CA ALA A 13 -2.49 -8.30 -33.53
C ALA A 13 -2.79 -7.44 -32.29
N THR A 14 -1.85 -6.61 -31.84
CA THR A 14 -2.08 -5.68 -30.71
C THR A 14 -3.17 -4.65 -31.02
N ALA A 15 -3.19 -4.09 -32.24
CA ALA A 15 -4.23 -3.16 -32.65
C ALA A 15 -5.63 -3.84 -32.72
N GLY A 16 -5.68 -5.05 -33.27
CA GLY A 16 -6.92 -5.84 -33.33
C GLY A 16 -7.43 -6.21 -31.94
N LEU A 17 -6.54 -6.62 -31.02
CA LEU A 17 -6.89 -6.92 -29.63
C LEU A 17 -7.42 -5.70 -28.88
N ALA A 18 -6.74 -4.56 -28.98
CA ALA A 18 -7.23 -3.31 -28.38
C ALA A 18 -8.63 -2.95 -28.91
N SER A 19 -8.86 -3.12 -30.21
CA SER A 19 -10.17 -2.90 -30.83
C SER A 19 -11.24 -3.86 -30.31
N LEU A 20 -10.92 -5.15 -30.13
CA LEU A 20 -11.85 -6.13 -29.57
C LEU A 20 -12.21 -5.83 -28.11
N PHE A 21 -11.26 -5.36 -27.29
CA PHE A 21 -11.57 -4.89 -25.94
C PHE A 21 -12.51 -3.68 -25.95
N LEU A 22 -12.31 -2.72 -26.85
CA LEU A 22 -13.20 -1.57 -27.00
C LEU A 22 -14.61 -1.99 -27.46
N VAL A 23 -14.70 -2.92 -28.41
CA VAL A 23 -15.98 -3.50 -28.86
C VAL A 23 -16.66 -4.20 -27.69
N PHE A 24 -15.94 -5.01 -26.92
CA PHE A 24 -16.50 -5.68 -25.75
C PHE A 24 -17.03 -4.66 -24.72
N ASP A 25 -16.23 -3.65 -24.38
CA ASP A 25 -16.61 -2.61 -23.43
C ASP A 25 -17.85 -1.84 -23.92
N SER A 26 -17.95 -1.57 -25.23
CA SER A 26 -19.06 -0.80 -25.81
C SER A 26 -20.37 -1.57 -25.92
N TYR A 27 -20.31 -2.85 -26.33
CA TYR A 27 -21.51 -3.67 -26.59
C TYR A 27 -21.93 -4.53 -25.40
N HIS A 28 -20.98 -4.97 -24.57
CA HIS A 28 -21.23 -5.89 -23.45
C HIS A 28 -20.96 -5.25 -22.08
N GLY A 29 -20.48 -4.01 -22.04
CA GLY A 29 -20.31 -3.23 -20.81
C GLY A 29 -21.61 -2.72 -20.19
N LYS A 30 -22.79 -3.10 -20.69
CA LYS A 30 -24.10 -2.81 -20.06
C LYS A 30 -24.74 -4.05 -19.40
N THR A 31 -24.02 -5.17 -19.40
CA THR A 31 -24.44 -6.42 -18.79
C THR A 31 -23.46 -6.77 -17.67
N SER A 32 -23.96 -7.39 -16.61
CA SER A 32 -23.13 -8.02 -15.58
C SER A 32 -23.53 -9.49 -15.41
N TYR A 33 -22.68 -10.28 -14.76
CA TYR A 33 -23.11 -11.57 -14.26
C TYR A 33 -24.33 -11.42 -13.34
N ARG A 34 -25.23 -12.40 -13.39
CA ARG A 34 -26.35 -12.60 -12.46
C ARG A 34 -26.50 -14.09 -12.19
N ALA A 35 -26.97 -14.46 -11.00
CA ALA A 35 -27.18 -15.85 -10.64
C ALA A 35 -28.26 -16.53 -11.51
N ASP A 36 -29.26 -15.77 -11.98
CA ASP A 36 -30.30 -16.22 -12.90
C ASP A 36 -29.83 -16.28 -14.37
N ASN A 37 -28.72 -15.60 -14.69
CA ASN A 37 -28.05 -15.66 -15.99
C ASN A 37 -26.54 -15.95 -15.83
N PRO A 38 -26.18 -17.17 -15.38
CA PRO A 38 -24.79 -17.51 -15.09
C PRO A 38 -23.92 -17.64 -16.36
N ARG A 39 -24.53 -17.56 -17.55
CA ARG A 39 -23.86 -17.69 -18.84
C ARG A 39 -23.66 -16.36 -19.58
N ALA A 40 -23.89 -15.23 -18.90
CA ALA A 40 -23.81 -13.88 -19.46
C ALA A 40 -22.58 -13.61 -20.33
N PHE A 41 -21.42 -14.18 -19.97
CA PHE A 41 -20.16 -14.02 -20.72
C PHE A 41 -19.54 -15.33 -21.21
N THR A 42 -20.25 -16.45 -21.06
CA THR A 42 -19.77 -17.78 -21.49
C THR A 42 -20.59 -18.38 -22.64
N THR A 43 -21.67 -17.71 -23.05
CA THR A 43 -22.42 -18.03 -24.27
C THR A 43 -22.74 -16.77 -25.09
N GLY A 44 -23.22 -16.95 -26.32
CA GLY A 44 -23.63 -15.86 -27.21
C GLY A 44 -22.48 -14.96 -27.68
N ASP A 45 -22.82 -13.76 -28.12
CA ASP A 45 -21.90 -12.82 -28.76
C ASP A 45 -20.76 -12.40 -27.82
N ALA A 46 -21.07 -12.15 -26.54
CA ALA A 46 -20.05 -11.79 -25.55
C ALA A 46 -18.97 -12.87 -25.42
N ALA A 47 -19.38 -14.14 -25.38
CA ALA A 47 -18.44 -15.25 -25.34
C ALA A 47 -17.66 -15.40 -26.65
N ALA A 48 -18.27 -15.12 -27.81
CA ALA A 48 -17.58 -15.13 -29.09
C ALA A 48 -16.49 -14.05 -29.17
N VAL A 49 -16.75 -12.85 -28.66
CA VAL A 49 -15.76 -11.76 -28.56
C VAL A 49 -14.64 -12.14 -27.60
N LEU A 50 -14.95 -12.64 -26.39
CA LEU A 50 -13.93 -13.08 -25.42
C LEU A 50 -13.09 -14.24 -25.95
N THR A 51 -13.69 -15.18 -26.67
CA THR A 51 -12.97 -16.28 -27.36
C THR A 51 -12.02 -15.72 -28.41
N SER A 52 -12.45 -14.71 -29.17
CA SER A 52 -11.62 -14.05 -30.18
C SER A 52 -10.44 -13.29 -29.54
N ILE A 53 -10.69 -12.59 -28.43
CA ILE A 53 -9.64 -11.96 -27.62
C ILE A 53 -8.65 -13.02 -27.14
N GLN A 54 -9.12 -14.13 -26.55
CA GLN A 54 -8.25 -15.19 -26.06
C GLN A 54 -7.38 -15.78 -27.19
N ARG A 55 -7.97 -16.08 -28.35
CA ARG A 55 -7.24 -16.55 -29.53
C ARG A 55 -6.17 -15.55 -29.98
N GLY A 56 -6.50 -14.26 -29.99
CA GLY A 56 -5.55 -13.19 -30.31
C GLY A 56 -4.41 -13.09 -29.29
N MET A 57 -4.72 -13.18 -28.00
CA MET A 57 -3.71 -13.19 -26.92
C MET A 57 -2.79 -14.42 -27.02
N ASP A 58 -3.33 -15.60 -27.33
CA ASP A 58 -2.55 -16.83 -27.51
C ASP A 58 -1.66 -16.77 -28.76
N TRP A 59 -2.20 -16.21 -29.85
CA TRP A 59 -1.44 -15.94 -31.08
C TRP A 59 -0.28 -14.99 -30.78
N LEU A 60 -0.56 -13.90 -30.06
CA LEU A 60 0.42 -12.89 -29.70
C LEU A 60 1.49 -13.48 -28.79
N GLY A 61 1.11 -14.27 -27.77
CA GLY A 61 2.06 -14.92 -26.88
C GLY A 61 3.02 -15.88 -27.59
N LYS A 62 2.60 -16.50 -28.69
CA LYS A 62 3.47 -17.39 -29.50
C LYS A 62 4.37 -16.65 -30.49
N ARG A 63 4.06 -15.40 -30.81
CA ARG A 63 4.65 -14.67 -31.97
C ARG A 63 5.18 -13.28 -31.64
N SER A 64 5.03 -12.79 -30.40
CA SER A 64 5.49 -11.49 -29.95
C SER A 64 7.01 -11.32 -30.04
N GLY A 65 7.78 -12.42 -30.05
CA GLY A 65 9.24 -12.37 -30.22
C GLY A 65 9.92 -11.44 -29.20
N ASN A 66 11.11 -10.93 -29.54
CA ASN A 66 11.75 -9.78 -28.87
C ASN A 66 11.58 -8.54 -29.75
N VAL A 67 10.34 -8.23 -30.14
CA VAL A 67 10.08 -7.06 -30.98
C VAL A 67 10.23 -5.82 -30.11
N ILE A 68 11.32 -5.09 -30.30
CA ILE A 68 11.55 -3.79 -29.67
C ILE A 68 11.43 -2.74 -30.77
N ASP A 69 10.19 -2.32 -31.00
CA ASP A 69 9.79 -1.31 -31.99
C ASP A 69 8.80 -0.36 -31.32
N GLY A 70 9.01 0.96 -31.40
CA GLY A 70 8.18 1.94 -30.68
C GLY A 70 6.69 1.79 -30.96
N TYR A 71 6.30 1.49 -32.21
CA TYR A 71 4.90 1.26 -32.56
C TYR A 71 4.34 -0.06 -32.00
N TYR A 72 5.15 -1.12 -31.98
CA TYR A 72 4.80 -2.37 -31.29
C TYR A 72 4.60 -2.14 -29.79
N LEU A 73 5.55 -1.45 -29.15
CA LEU A 73 5.54 -1.18 -27.71
C LEU A 73 4.30 -0.36 -27.30
N TYR A 74 3.97 0.65 -28.10
CA TYR A 74 2.70 1.37 -27.99
C TYR A 74 1.47 0.44 -28.10
N GLY A 75 1.49 -0.55 -28.99
CA GLY A 75 0.39 -1.51 -29.16
C GLY A 75 0.29 -2.53 -28.03
N ILE A 76 1.41 -3.10 -27.60
CA ILE A 76 1.44 -4.13 -26.54
C ILE A 76 1.06 -3.53 -25.18
N GLU A 77 1.41 -2.26 -24.92
CA GLU A 77 0.96 -1.54 -23.72
C GLU A 77 -0.57 -1.50 -23.65
N ARG A 78 -1.27 -1.00 -24.68
CA ARG A 78 -2.74 -1.00 -24.72
C ARG A 78 -3.33 -2.39 -24.50
N THR A 79 -2.73 -3.40 -25.12
CA THR A 79 -3.17 -4.79 -24.99
C THR A 79 -2.99 -5.30 -23.56
N GLY A 80 -1.83 -5.04 -22.96
CA GLY A 80 -1.49 -5.41 -21.59
C GLY A 80 -2.38 -4.71 -20.56
N VAL A 81 -2.54 -3.39 -20.68
CA VAL A 81 -3.39 -2.56 -19.82
C VAL A 81 -4.86 -2.94 -19.95
N ALA A 82 -5.37 -3.08 -21.19
CA ALA A 82 -6.76 -3.48 -21.41
C ALA A 82 -7.04 -4.88 -20.88
N SER A 83 -6.11 -5.82 -21.06
CA SER A 83 -6.30 -7.21 -20.61
C SER A 83 -6.03 -7.42 -19.12
N GLY A 84 -5.33 -6.49 -18.46
CA GLY A 84 -4.84 -6.65 -17.09
C GLY A 84 -3.73 -7.71 -16.96
N ARG A 85 -3.18 -8.25 -18.05
CA ARG A 85 -2.17 -9.31 -17.98
C ARG A 85 -0.77 -8.73 -17.87
N LYS A 86 -0.05 -9.07 -16.81
CA LYS A 86 1.40 -8.79 -16.69
C LYS A 86 2.22 -9.58 -17.70
N TYR A 87 1.85 -10.84 -17.94
CA TYR A 87 2.58 -11.72 -18.86
C TYR A 87 1.80 -11.99 -20.15
N ILE A 88 2.49 -11.86 -21.28
CA ILE A 88 1.98 -12.23 -22.61
C ILE A 88 3.01 -13.17 -23.25
N GLY A 89 2.64 -14.43 -23.48
CA GLY A 89 3.59 -15.44 -23.97
C GLY A 89 4.68 -15.82 -22.98
N GLY A 90 4.42 -15.70 -21.68
CA GLY A 90 5.39 -15.97 -20.61
C GLY A 90 6.41 -14.84 -20.38
N LYS A 91 6.28 -13.71 -21.09
CA LYS A 91 7.15 -12.54 -20.96
C LYS A 91 6.45 -11.41 -20.23
N ASP A 92 7.17 -10.75 -19.33
CA ASP A 92 6.74 -9.49 -18.73
C ASP A 92 6.93 -8.39 -19.78
N TRP A 93 5.86 -8.11 -20.52
CA TRP A 93 5.91 -7.23 -21.68
C TRP A 93 6.34 -5.81 -21.31
N PHE A 94 6.04 -5.36 -20.09
CA PHE A 94 6.43 -4.03 -19.64
C PHE A 94 7.90 -4.03 -19.23
N ARG A 95 8.35 -5.00 -18.44
CA ARG A 95 9.76 -5.11 -18.04
C ARG A 95 10.69 -5.21 -19.23
N ASP A 96 10.43 -6.16 -20.12
CA ASP A 96 11.30 -6.44 -21.25
C ASP A 96 11.33 -5.24 -22.21
N GLY A 97 10.17 -4.61 -22.44
CA GLY A 97 10.08 -3.40 -23.24
C GLY A 97 10.79 -2.20 -22.60
N ALA A 98 10.59 -1.97 -21.29
CA ALA A 98 11.19 -0.84 -20.57
C ALA A 98 12.71 -0.95 -20.53
N LEU A 99 13.27 -2.14 -20.27
CA LEU A 99 14.72 -2.36 -20.32
C LEU A 99 15.29 -2.09 -21.73
N GLY A 100 14.59 -2.52 -22.77
CA GLY A 100 14.97 -2.24 -24.16
C GLY A 100 14.93 -0.76 -24.52
N VAL A 101 13.89 -0.05 -24.07
CA VAL A 101 13.70 1.38 -24.31
C VAL A 101 14.73 2.22 -23.56
N LEU A 102 14.89 1.97 -22.25
CA LEU A 102 15.82 2.72 -21.40
C LEU A 102 17.28 2.46 -21.79
N GLY A 103 17.62 1.22 -22.16
CA GLY A 103 18.96 0.89 -22.65
C GLY A 103 19.33 1.57 -23.98
N ALA A 104 18.34 2.06 -24.73
CA ALA A 104 18.54 2.77 -26.00
C ALA A 104 18.37 4.30 -25.88
N GLN A 105 18.08 4.82 -24.68
CA GLN A 105 17.92 6.25 -24.47
C GLN A 105 19.25 6.97 -24.67
N ARG A 106 19.23 8.04 -25.45
CA ARG A 106 20.40 8.90 -25.69
C ARG A 106 20.58 9.91 -24.55
N PRO A 107 21.77 10.49 -24.35
CA PRO A 107 22.03 11.51 -23.33
C PRO A 107 21.12 12.76 -23.42
N ASN A 108 20.59 13.06 -24.60
CA ASN A 108 19.64 14.15 -24.81
C ASN A 108 18.17 13.76 -24.52
N GLY A 109 17.93 12.58 -23.94
CA GLY A 109 16.60 12.05 -23.61
C GLY A 109 15.86 11.37 -24.77
N ALA A 110 16.33 11.49 -26.01
CA ALA A 110 15.66 10.89 -27.17
C ALA A 110 15.70 9.36 -27.14
N ILE A 111 14.61 8.72 -27.57
CA ILE A 111 14.46 7.26 -27.64
C ILE A 111 14.07 6.87 -29.07
N PRO A 112 15.04 6.79 -30.00
CA PRO A 112 14.80 6.55 -31.42
C PRO A 112 14.53 5.06 -31.73
N VAL A 113 13.96 4.32 -30.77
CA VAL A 113 13.65 2.90 -30.90
C VAL A 113 12.38 2.76 -31.73
N GLY A 114 12.52 2.37 -32.98
CA GLY A 114 11.39 2.02 -33.82
C GLY A 114 11.71 2.03 -35.31
N ARG A 115 10.79 1.45 -36.08
CA ARG A 115 10.89 1.34 -37.55
C ARG A 115 9.98 2.33 -38.27
N TYR A 116 9.12 3.03 -37.55
CA TYR A 116 8.06 3.87 -38.11
C TYR A 116 8.06 5.27 -37.51
N GLY A 117 8.02 6.30 -38.36
CA GLY A 117 8.16 7.69 -37.94
C GLY A 117 9.60 7.99 -37.49
N GLY A 118 10.05 9.23 -37.68
CA GLY A 118 11.42 9.63 -37.31
C GLY A 118 11.71 9.51 -35.80
N GLY A 119 12.88 10.00 -35.39
CA GLY A 119 13.32 9.95 -33.98
C GLY A 119 12.32 10.52 -32.98
N ASP A 120 11.65 11.62 -33.34
CA ASP A 120 10.68 12.29 -32.46
C ASP A 120 9.41 11.44 -32.27
N ILE A 121 8.87 10.89 -33.35
CA ILE A 121 7.68 10.01 -33.30
C ILE A 121 7.98 8.77 -32.46
N ASN A 122 9.14 8.14 -32.66
CA ASN A 122 9.55 7.01 -31.84
C ASN A 122 9.73 7.41 -30.38
N THR A 123 10.33 8.56 -30.10
CA THR A 123 10.48 9.05 -28.73
C THR A 123 9.11 9.23 -28.07
N CYS A 124 8.13 9.81 -28.77
CA CYS A 124 6.76 9.93 -28.28
C CYS A 124 6.12 8.55 -28.00
N LEU A 125 6.19 7.60 -28.94
CA LEU A 125 5.59 6.27 -28.76
C LEU A 125 6.20 5.50 -27.59
N ASN A 126 7.53 5.54 -27.45
CA ASN A 126 8.24 4.91 -26.34
C ASN A 126 7.94 5.59 -25.00
N THR A 127 7.78 6.92 -24.99
CA THR A 127 7.38 7.65 -23.78
C THR A 127 5.97 7.26 -23.33
N LEU A 128 5.01 7.17 -24.27
CA LEU A 128 3.66 6.70 -23.96
C LEU A 128 3.67 5.27 -23.41
N PHE A 129 4.51 4.39 -23.98
CA PHE A 129 4.71 3.03 -23.47
C PHE A 129 5.22 3.03 -22.03
N LEU A 130 6.24 3.84 -21.71
CA LEU A 130 6.79 3.94 -20.35
C LEU A 130 5.77 4.49 -19.35
N VAL A 131 5.05 5.56 -19.70
CA VAL A 131 4.08 6.22 -18.83
C VAL A 131 2.88 5.32 -18.52
N TYR A 132 2.23 4.78 -19.54
CA TYR A 132 1.00 3.99 -19.34
C TYR A 132 1.29 2.54 -18.94
N GLY A 133 2.34 1.94 -19.50
CA GLY A 133 2.76 0.60 -19.13
C GLY A 133 3.30 0.52 -17.69
N GLY A 134 3.98 1.59 -17.26
CA GLY A 134 4.59 1.73 -15.94
C GLY A 134 3.68 2.30 -14.86
N ALA A 135 2.47 2.69 -15.23
CA ALA A 135 1.49 3.22 -14.29
C ALA A 135 1.26 2.24 -13.12
N PRO A 136 1.13 2.75 -11.88
CA PRO A 136 0.93 1.94 -10.68
C PRO A 136 -0.29 1.02 -10.79
N VAL A 137 -0.25 -0.12 -10.09
CA VAL A 137 -1.39 -1.03 -10.03
C VAL A 137 -2.21 -0.76 -8.79
N ALA A 138 -3.43 -0.25 -8.98
CA ALA A 138 -4.35 0.05 -7.88
C ALA A 138 -5.01 -1.23 -7.33
N PHE A 139 -5.38 -2.16 -8.22
CA PHE A 139 -6.06 -3.40 -7.85
C PHE A 139 -5.47 -4.61 -8.59
N ASN A 140 -5.22 -5.68 -7.84
CA ASN A 140 -5.02 -7.00 -8.42
C ASN A 140 -6.33 -7.80 -8.37
N LYS A 141 -6.70 -8.50 -9.44
CA LYS A 141 -7.76 -9.51 -9.43
C LYS A 141 -7.15 -10.90 -9.28
N LEU A 142 -7.52 -11.64 -8.26
CA LEU A 142 -6.97 -12.98 -8.06
C LEU A 142 -7.60 -13.99 -9.01
N GLN A 143 -6.79 -14.62 -9.84
CA GLN A 143 -7.16 -15.82 -10.57
C GLN A 143 -6.91 -17.04 -9.69
N TYR A 144 -8.00 -17.67 -9.22
CA TYR A 144 -7.99 -18.85 -8.37
C TYR A 144 -8.86 -19.98 -8.94
N GLY A 145 -8.66 -21.19 -8.43
CA GLY A 145 -9.44 -22.37 -8.82
C GLY A 145 -9.29 -22.74 -10.29
N GLN A 146 -10.28 -23.48 -10.81
CA GLN A 146 -10.36 -23.90 -12.20
C GLN A 146 -11.55 -23.24 -12.89
N GLY A 147 -11.37 -22.79 -14.13
CA GLY A 147 -12.42 -22.18 -14.93
C GLY A 147 -12.57 -20.66 -14.74
N HIS A 148 -13.80 -20.17 -14.89
CA HIS A 148 -14.10 -18.74 -15.04
C HIS A 148 -14.74 -18.09 -13.80
N ASP A 149 -14.94 -18.82 -12.70
CA ASP A 149 -15.66 -18.32 -11.51
C ASP A 149 -14.95 -17.11 -10.86
N TRP A 150 -13.62 -17.03 -10.95
CA TRP A 150 -12.85 -15.89 -10.46
C TRP A 150 -13.08 -14.60 -11.28
N ASN A 151 -13.66 -14.71 -12.49
CA ASN A 151 -13.81 -13.61 -13.44
C ASN A 151 -15.20 -13.53 -14.06
N LEU A 152 -16.24 -13.69 -13.25
CA LEU A 152 -17.64 -13.57 -13.69
C LEU A 152 -17.98 -12.21 -14.31
N ASN A 153 -17.25 -11.16 -13.94
CA ASN A 153 -17.34 -9.83 -14.51
C ASN A 153 -15.96 -9.44 -15.10
N PRO A 154 -15.71 -9.67 -16.40
CA PRO A 154 -14.36 -9.60 -16.97
C PRO A 154 -13.77 -8.19 -17.10
N ARG A 155 -14.58 -7.14 -16.93
CA ARG A 155 -14.20 -5.73 -17.15
C ARG A 155 -14.41 -4.85 -15.92
N ASP A 156 -14.76 -5.43 -14.78
CA ASP A 156 -14.99 -4.69 -13.52
C ASP A 156 -13.82 -3.78 -13.13
N LEU A 157 -12.63 -4.34 -12.92
CA LEU A 157 -11.46 -3.56 -12.50
C LEU A 157 -10.88 -2.72 -13.64
N ALA A 158 -11.12 -3.08 -14.89
CA ALA A 158 -10.74 -2.27 -16.05
C ALA A 158 -11.52 -0.95 -16.06
N ASN A 159 -12.82 -1.01 -15.84
CA ASN A 159 -13.68 0.18 -15.74
C ASN A 159 -13.37 0.99 -14.47
N LEU A 160 -13.16 0.32 -13.33
CA LEU A 160 -12.74 0.98 -12.10
C LEU A 160 -11.43 1.75 -12.29
N SER A 161 -10.42 1.16 -12.94
CA SER A 161 -9.12 1.82 -13.16
C SER A 161 -9.26 3.06 -14.06
N LYS A 162 -10.09 2.99 -15.10
CA LYS A 162 -10.40 4.15 -15.96
C LYS A 162 -11.07 5.28 -15.17
N TYR A 163 -12.00 4.95 -14.27
CA TYR A 163 -12.63 5.92 -13.37
C TYR A 163 -11.61 6.55 -12.41
N LEU A 164 -10.78 5.72 -11.77
CA LEU A 164 -9.77 6.18 -10.81
C LEU A 164 -8.73 7.07 -11.49
N TRP A 165 -8.33 6.76 -12.72
CA TRP A 165 -7.43 7.61 -13.49
C TRP A 165 -8.01 9.04 -13.64
N SER A 166 -9.30 9.16 -13.97
CA SER A 166 -9.94 10.47 -14.08
C SER A 166 -10.02 11.19 -12.72
N ALA A 167 -10.22 10.45 -11.63
CA ALA A 167 -10.32 11.00 -10.28
C ALA A 167 -8.97 11.39 -9.65
N TYR A 168 -7.89 10.68 -9.98
CA TYR A 168 -6.52 10.92 -9.50
C TYR A 168 -5.71 11.84 -10.42
N GLU A 169 -6.23 12.16 -11.61
CA GLU A 169 -5.51 12.87 -12.68
C GLU A 169 -4.15 12.23 -13.05
N ARG A 170 -3.97 10.95 -12.72
CA ARG A 170 -2.75 10.16 -12.97
C ARG A 170 -3.10 8.75 -13.44
N PRO A 171 -2.36 8.18 -14.41
CA PRO A 171 -2.62 6.83 -14.89
C PRO A 171 -2.59 5.80 -13.77
N LEU A 172 -3.58 4.92 -13.72
CA LEU A 172 -3.67 3.79 -12.79
C LEU A 172 -4.10 2.54 -13.55
N ASN A 173 -3.43 1.44 -13.25
CA ASN A 173 -3.67 0.14 -13.85
C ASN A 173 -4.38 -0.82 -12.87
N TRP A 174 -4.99 -1.85 -13.44
CA TRP A 174 -5.35 -3.08 -12.75
C TRP A 174 -4.56 -4.23 -13.35
N GLN A 175 -4.42 -5.33 -12.62
CA GLN A 175 -3.88 -6.56 -13.19
C GLN A 175 -4.56 -7.80 -12.65
N SER A 176 -4.74 -8.82 -13.47
CA SER A 176 -5.00 -10.16 -12.96
C SER A 176 -3.70 -10.84 -12.53
N VAL A 177 -3.73 -11.51 -11.38
CA VAL A 177 -2.61 -12.26 -10.84
C VAL A 177 -3.05 -13.67 -10.54
N SER A 178 -2.30 -14.66 -11.04
CA SER A 178 -2.59 -16.07 -10.72
C SER A 178 -2.16 -16.37 -9.30
N ILE A 179 -2.96 -17.13 -8.55
CA ILE A 179 -2.56 -17.68 -7.25
C ILE A 179 -1.30 -18.56 -7.33
N LYS A 180 -0.96 -19.05 -8.54
CA LYS A 180 0.27 -19.81 -8.81
C LYS A 180 1.51 -18.92 -8.96
N ALA A 181 1.34 -17.61 -9.16
CA ALA A 181 2.46 -16.67 -9.23
C ALA A 181 3.18 -16.57 -7.86
N LYS A 182 4.35 -15.93 -7.85
CA LYS A 182 5.03 -15.63 -6.58
C LYS A 182 4.21 -14.61 -5.79
N ALA A 183 4.25 -14.68 -4.45
CA ALA A 183 3.54 -13.70 -3.60
C ALA A 183 4.00 -12.25 -3.87
N THR A 184 5.27 -12.06 -4.25
CA THR A 184 5.84 -10.76 -4.65
C THR A 184 5.26 -10.18 -5.94
N GLU A 185 4.55 -10.97 -6.74
CA GLU A 185 3.87 -10.49 -7.96
C GLU A 185 2.46 -9.96 -7.68
N ILE A 186 1.95 -10.15 -6.46
CA ILE A 186 0.78 -9.41 -5.97
C ILE A 186 1.30 -8.06 -5.48
N GLU A 187 1.30 -7.07 -6.38
CA GLU A 187 1.94 -5.76 -6.21
C GLU A 187 0.96 -4.64 -5.82
N ALA A 188 -0.34 -4.84 -6.06
CA ALA A 188 -1.36 -3.85 -5.72
C ALA A 188 -1.63 -3.79 -4.20
N PRO A 189 -2.00 -2.63 -3.64
CA PRO A 189 -2.42 -2.52 -2.25
C PRO A 189 -3.74 -3.26 -1.95
N VAL A 190 -4.56 -3.49 -2.99
CA VAL A 190 -5.84 -4.18 -2.87
C VAL A 190 -5.89 -5.40 -3.80
N LEU A 191 -6.13 -6.57 -3.21
CA LEU A 191 -6.36 -7.83 -3.90
C LEU A 191 -7.86 -8.12 -3.89
N PHE A 192 -8.48 -8.05 -5.06
CA PHE A 192 -9.88 -8.35 -5.28
C PHE A 192 -10.08 -9.83 -5.58
N ILE A 193 -10.93 -10.48 -4.78
CA ILE A 193 -11.31 -11.89 -4.94
C ILE A 193 -12.84 -11.94 -5.06
N SER A 194 -13.36 -12.41 -6.19
CA SER A 194 -14.80 -12.50 -6.42
C SER A 194 -15.18 -13.86 -7.01
N GLY A 195 -16.36 -14.36 -6.68
CA GLY A 195 -16.91 -15.54 -7.34
C GLY A 195 -18.31 -15.93 -6.86
N SER A 196 -18.85 -16.97 -7.49
CA SER A 196 -20.18 -17.52 -7.17
C SER A 196 -20.14 -18.85 -6.42
N LYS A 197 -19.00 -19.55 -6.48
CA LYS A 197 -18.83 -20.88 -5.88
C LYS A 197 -17.95 -20.81 -4.64
N ALA A 198 -17.98 -21.84 -3.80
CA ALA A 198 -17.03 -21.96 -2.71
C ALA A 198 -15.60 -22.02 -3.26
N ALA A 199 -14.77 -21.04 -2.91
CA ALA A 199 -13.36 -21.03 -3.27
C ALA A 199 -12.58 -22.00 -2.38
N LYS A 200 -11.57 -22.63 -2.95
CA LYS A 200 -10.68 -23.55 -2.25
C LYS A 200 -9.25 -23.14 -2.54
N PHE A 201 -8.43 -23.09 -1.50
CA PHE A 201 -7.01 -22.79 -1.57
C PHE A 201 -6.23 -23.92 -0.92
N SER A 202 -5.11 -24.31 -1.53
CA SER A 202 -4.15 -25.22 -0.89
C SER A 202 -3.42 -24.52 0.26
N GLU A 203 -2.70 -25.29 1.08
CA GLU A 203 -1.86 -24.73 2.15
C GLU A 203 -0.82 -23.73 1.60
N GLU A 204 -0.15 -24.06 0.50
CA GLU A 204 0.82 -23.17 -0.15
C GLU A 204 0.16 -21.87 -0.63
N GLU A 205 -1.03 -21.95 -1.21
CA GLU A 205 -1.78 -20.80 -1.69
C GLU A 205 -2.24 -19.90 -0.52
N MET A 206 -2.67 -20.50 0.59
CA MET A 206 -3.00 -19.78 1.82
C MET A 206 -1.78 -19.08 2.42
N LEU A 207 -0.60 -19.72 2.42
CA LEU A 207 0.64 -19.09 2.88
C LEU A 207 0.98 -17.84 2.04
N LYS A 208 0.77 -17.89 0.71
CA LYS A 208 0.96 -16.72 -0.17
C LYS A 208 -0.01 -15.57 0.15
N LEU A 209 -1.28 -15.89 0.40
CA LEU A 209 -2.28 -14.88 0.78
C LEU A 209 -1.98 -14.27 2.16
N ARG A 210 -1.52 -15.10 3.10
CA ARG A 210 -1.07 -14.64 4.43
C ARG A 210 0.16 -13.74 4.30
N GLU A 211 1.15 -14.12 3.49
CA GLU A 211 2.34 -13.31 3.22
C GLU A 211 1.95 -11.95 2.61
N TYR A 212 1.05 -11.93 1.63
CA TYR A 212 0.52 -10.70 1.04
C TYR A 212 -0.09 -9.76 2.10
N ILE A 213 -0.90 -10.29 3.02
CA ILE A 213 -1.46 -9.51 4.13
C ILE A 213 -0.36 -8.98 5.07
N LEU A 214 0.61 -9.82 5.43
CA LEU A 214 1.71 -9.45 6.33
C LEU A 214 2.66 -8.41 5.71
N ARG A 215 2.73 -8.34 4.38
CA ARG A 215 3.45 -7.30 3.62
C ARG A 215 2.68 -5.98 3.50
N GLY A 216 1.48 -5.88 4.06
CA GLY A 216 0.66 -4.67 4.01
C GLY A 216 -0.42 -4.68 2.92
N GLY A 217 -0.68 -5.81 2.25
CA GLY A 217 -1.76 -5.93 1.27
C GLY A 217 -3.15 -6.09 1.90
N THR A 218 -4.18 -5.48 1.32
CA THR A 218 -5.57 -5.64 1.76
C THR A 218 -6.33 -6.56 0.81
N ILE A 219 -7.13 -7.48 1.34
CA ILE A 219 -8.03 -8.33 0.55
C ILE A 219 -9.44 -7.76 0.58
N LEU A 220 -10.03 -7.54 -0.60
CA LEU A 220 -11.47 -7.31 -0.78
C LEU A 220 -12.08 -8.55 -1.43
N ALA A 221 -12.87 -9.28 -0.67
CA ALA A 221 -13.64 -10.41 -1.13
C ALA A 221 -15.09 -10.00 -1.43
N GLU A 222 -15.62 -10.45 -2.57
CA GLU A 222 -17.00 -10.18 -2.98
C GLU A 222 -17.73 -11.44 -3.47
N PRO A 223 -18.84 -11.82 -2.82
CA PRO A 223 -19.75 -12.82 -3.36
C PRO A 223 -20.52 -12.26 -4.57
N SER A 224 -20.23 -12.78 -5.77
CA SER A 224 -20.89 -12.33 -7.00
C SER A 224 -22.39 -12.59 -6.92
N ASP A 225 -23.19 -11.53 -7.11
CA ASP A 225 -24.66 -11.53 -6.97
C ASP A 225 -25.14 -12.17 -5.65
N GLY A 226 -24.41 -11.94 -4.55
CA GLY A 226 -24.78 -12.41 -3.21
C GLY A 226 -24.55 -13.90 -2.94
N ALA A 227 -23.64 -14.54 -3.69
CA ALA A 227 -23.37 -15.96 -3.62
C ALA A 227 -22.91 -16.47 -2.23
N LYS A 228 -23.85 -17.01 -1.44
CA LYS A 228 -23.59 -17.56 -0.10
C LYS A 228 -22.48 -18.61 -0.04
N PRO A 229 -22.32 -19.54 -1.00
CA PRO A 229 -21.22 -20.51 -0.96
C PRO A 229 -19.83 -19.85 -0.99
N PHE A 230 -19.68 -18.80 -1.81
CA PHE A 230 -18.44 -18.03 -1.87
C PHE A 230 -18.19 -17.29 -0.55
N ALA A 231 -19.19 -16.57 -0.03
CA ALA A 231 -19.08 -15.82 1.23
C ALA A 231 -18.61 -16.72 2.39
N LYS A 232 -19.23 -17.89 2.56
CA LYS A 232 -18.85 -18.88 3.59
C LYS A 232 -17.42 -19.38 3.40
N SER A 233 -16.97 -19.57 2.15
CA SER A 233 -15.59 -20.00 1.89
C SER A 233 -14.56 -18.91 2.24
N MET A 234 -14.90 -17.62 2.08
CA MET A 234 -14.03 -16.51 2.50
C MET A 234 -13.95 -16.38 4.03
N GLU A 235 -15.07 -16.59 4.73
CA GLU A 235 -15.11 -16.67 6.19
C GLU A 235 -14.21 -17.80 6.72
N ALA A 236 -14.30 -18.98 6.10
CA ALA A 236 -13.45 -20.13 6.43
C ALA A 236 -11.97 -19.87 6.10
N LEU A 237 -11.69 -19.24 4.95
CA LEU A 237 -10.34 -18.86 4.55
C LEU A 237 -9.70 -17.94 5.59
N LEU A 238 -10.40 -16.91 6.08
CA LEU A 238 -9.85 -16.02 7.11
C LEU A 238 -9.43 -16.80 8.37
N ALA A 239 -10.25 -17.72 8.84
CA ALA A 239 -9.97 -18.53 10.03
C ALA A 239 -8.78 -19.49 9.83
N GLN A 240 -8.55 -19.95 8.59
CA GLN A 240 -7.38 -20.77 8.23
C GLN A 240 -6.12 -19.92 8.05
N LEU A 241 -6.26 -18.72 7.47
CA LEU A 241 -5.16 -17.78 7.34
C LEU A 241 -4.68 -17.32 8.71
N PHE A 242 -5.56 -17.04 9.66
CA PHE A 242 -5.22 -16.57 11.01
C PHE A 242 -5.88 -17.44 12.07
N SER A 243 -5.11 -18.42 12.59
CA SER A 243 -5.58 -19.34 13.63
C SER A 243 -6.21 -18.59 14.80
N PRO A 244 -7.40 -19.00 15.28
CA PRO A 244 -8.03 -18.42 16.46
C PRO A 244 -7.18 -18.51 17.73
N ALA A 245 -6.23 -19.45 17.80
CA ALA A 245 -5.31 -19.56 18.94
C ALA A 245 -4.32 -18.38 18.99
N ASP A 246 -3.84 -17.93 17.83
CA ASP A 246 -2.88 -16.83 17.70
C ASP A 246 -3.57 -15.47 17.54
N TYR A 247 -4.76 -15.45 16.94
CA TYR A 247 -5.51 -14.24 16.63
C TYR A 247 -6.99 -14.35 17.03
N PRO A 248 -7.31 -14.52 18.33
CA PRO A 248 -8.68 -14.81 18.80
C PRO A 248 -9.70 -13.72 18.47
N LYS A 249 -9.24 -12.48 18.26
CA LYS A 249 -10.09 -11.33 17.89
C LYS A 249 -10.16 -11.09 16.38
N CYS A 250 -9.31 -11.72 15.56
CA CYS A 250 -9.29 -11.60 14.11
C CYS A 250 -10.46 -12.37 13.49
N LYS A 251 -11.62 -11.73 13.48
CA LYS A 251 -12.86 -12.27 12.93
C LYS A 251 -13.60 -11.19 12.16
N LEU A 252 -14.38 -11.59 11.16
CA LEU A 252 -15.24 -10.68 10.41
C LEU A 252 -16.29 -10.07 11.33
N ARG A 253 -16.37 -8.74 11.33
CA ARG A 253 -17.40 -7.96 12.04
C ARG A 253 -17.97 -6.91 11.10
N PRO A 254 -19.25 -6.53 11.24
CA PRO A 254 -19.80 -5.39 10.53
C PRO A 254 -18.93 -4.15 10.72
N LEU A 255 -18.60 -3.47 9.64
CA LEU A 255 -17.78 -2.28 9.67
C LEU A 255 -18.61 -1.11 10.22
N PRO A 256 -18.14 -0.39 11.26
CA PRO A 256 -18.84 0.77 11.81
C PRO A 256 -19.08 1.87 10.78
N ALA A 257 -20.13 2.66 11.00
CA ALA A 257 -20.56 3.73 10.10
C ALA A 257 -19.51 4.84 9.91
N ASP A 258 -18.69 5.07 10.94
CA ASP A 258 -17.63 6.07 11.07
C ASP A 258 -16.25 5.52 10.71
N HIS A 259 -16.15 4.25 10.31
CA HIS A 259 -14.88 3.64 9.93
C HIS A 259 -14.19 4.39 8.77
N GLY A 260 -12.85 4.49 8.82
CA GLY A 260 -12.01 5.23 7.86
C GLY A 260 -12.30 4.94 6.39
N ILE A 261 -12.60 3.69 6.04
CA ILE A 261 -13.00 3.30 4.67
C ILE A 261 -14.24 4.08 4.17
N TYR A 262 -15.18 4.47 5.03
CA TYR A 262 -16.35 5.26 4.60
C TYR A 262 -16.11 6.78 4.66
N THR A 263 -15.05 7.23 5.33
CA THR A 263 -14.87 8.62 5.73
C THR A 263 -13.59 9.28 5.20
N VAL A 264 -12.62 8.49 4.71
CA VAL A 264 -11.34 8.97 4.16
C VAL A 264 -11.55 10.01 3.05
N ILE A 265 -12.53 9.76 2.17
CA ILE A 265 -13.09 10.78 1.30
C ILE A 265 -14.56 10.91 1.63
N LYS A 266 -14.92 12.03 2.24
CA LYS A 266 -16.30 12.34 2.63
C LYS A 266 -17.15 12.54 1.37
N ARG A 267 -18.08 11.62 1.12
CA ARG A 267 -19.04 11.67 0.01
C ARG A 267 -20.43 11.30 0.51
N GLN A 268 -21.45 11.78 -0.21
CA GLN A 268 -22.82 11.32 0.03
C GLN A 268 -23.02 9.92 -0.54
N TRP A 269 -23.45 9.01 0.33
CA TRP A 269 -23.83 7.65 -0.03
C TRP A 269 -25.31 7.63 -0.39
N GLY A 270 -25.67 7.00 -1.53
CA GLY A 270 -27.08 6.75 -1.83
C GLY A 270 -27.60 5.61 -0.96
N LYS A 271 -26.92 4.47 -1.04
CA LYS A 271 -27.03 3.31 -0.15
C LYS A 271 -25.61 2.85 0.18
N ARG A 272 -25.08 3.30 1.32
CA ARG A 272 -23.74 2.92 1.79
C ARG A 272 -23.58 1.39 1.76
N PRO A 273 -22.57 0.86 1.05
CA PRO A 273 -22.36 -0.58 0.98
C PRO A 273 -22.09 -1.18 2.35
N LYS A 274 -22.64 -2.37 2.60
CA LYS A 274 -22.41 -3.10 3.85
C LYS A 274 -21.17 -3.96 3.72
N LEU A 275 -20.21 -3.72 4.61
CA LEU A 275 -18.97 -4.49 4.69
C LEU A 275 -18.85 -5.19 6.03
N ARG A 276 -18.26 -6.37 6.02
CA ARG A 276 -17.70 -7.03 7.19
C ARG A 276 -16.20 -7.09 7.04
N ALA A 277 -15.43 -6.83 8.09
CA ALA A 277 -13.98 -6.88 8.00
C ALA A 277 -13.31 -7.45 9.25
N ALA A 278 -12.06 -7.87 9.05
CA ALA A 278 -11.15 -8.34 10.07
C ALA A 278 -9.82 -7.57 9.98
N GLY A 279 -9.14 -7.50 11.11
CA GLY A 279 -7.91 -6.77 11.29
C GLY A 279 -7.18 -7.21 12.54
N ASP A 280 -5.98 -6.68 12.74
CA ASP A 280 -5.13 -6.91 13.93
C ASP A 280 -5.42 -5.90 15.06
N GLY A 281 -6.47 -5.08 14.91
CA GLY A 281 -6.81 -3.99 15.82
C GLY A 281 -6.20 -2.65 15.43
N THR A 282 -5.33 -2.59 14.43
CA THR A 282 -4.77 -1.36 13.87
C THR A 282 -5.10 -1.22 12.40
N ARG A 283 -4.94 -2.31 11.64
CA ARG A 283 -5.15 -2.34 10.20
C ARG A 283 -6.30 -3.25 9.85
N THR A 284 -7.23 -2.75 9.04
CA THR A 284 -8.22 -3.59 8.35
C THR A 284 -7.58 -4.20 7.11
N PHE A 285 -7.39 -5.52 7.10
CA PHE A 285 -6.67 -6.20 6.01
C PHE A 285 -7.50 -7.25 5.26
N PHE A 286 -8.65 -7.66 5.79
CA PHE A 286 -9.55 -8.61 5.13
C PHE A 286 -10.98 -8.08 5.18
N ILE A 287 -11.56 -7.80 4.02
CA ILE A 287 -12.89 -7.22 3.87
C ILE A 287 -13.74 -8.18 3.05
N LEU A 288 -14.94 -8.47 3.53
CA LEU A 288 -15.97 -9.21 2.83
C LEU A 288 -17.16 -8.27 2.58
N SER A 289 -17.46 -8.04 1.30
CA SER A 289 -18.64 -7.27 0.90
C SER A 289 -19.91 -8.09 1.06
N ASP A 290 -20.96 -7.50 1.63
CA ASP A 290 -22.32 -8.04 1.62
C ASP A 290 -23.13 -7.53 0.41
N GLU A 291 -22.53 -6.66 -0.41
CA GLU A 291 -23.12 -6.08 -1.63
C GLU A 291 -22.38 -6.58 -2.89
N TYR A 292 -23.06 -6.51 -4.03
CA TYR A 292 -22.53 -6.94 -5.33
C TYR A 292 -21.89 -5.77 -6.10
N LEU A 293 -20.65 -5.41 -5.76
CA LEU A 293 -19.96 -4.24 -6.29
C LEU A 293 -19.54 -4.47 -7.75
N SER A 294 -18.95 -5.64 -8.07
CA SER A 294 -18.40 -5.93 -9.40
C SER A 294 -19.46 -5.86 -10.52
N GLY A 295 -20.74 -6.04 -10.20
CA GLY A 295 -21.82 -5.83 -11.16
C GLY A 295 -21.89 -4.39 -11.66
N ASP A 296 -21.86 -3.41 -10.76
CA ASP A 296 -21.85 -1.99 -11.12
C ASP A 296 -20.54 -1.57 -11.78
N LEU A 297 -19.41 -2.10 -11.30
CA LEU A 297 -18.09 -1.87 -11.91
C LEU A 297 -18.05 -2.37 -13.37
N GLN A 298 -18.54 -3.59 -13.60
CA GLN A 298 -18.67 -4.18 -14.94
C GLN A 298 -19.54 -3.34 -15.87
N MET A 299 -20.64 -2.81 -15.33
CA MET A 299 -21.58 -1.97 -16.07
C MET A 299 -21.12 -0.51 -16.22
N ASN A 300 -19.94 -0.17 -15.69
CA ASN A 300 -19.36 1.18 -15.70
C ASN A 300 -20.31 2.26 -15.14
N ARG A 301 -21.05 1.95 -14.07
CA ARG A 301 -21.97 2.88 -13.38
C ARG A 301 -21.20 3.79 -12.43
N THR A 302 -20.46 4.76 -12.97
CA THR A 302 -19.51 5.59 -12.22
C THR A 302 -20.11 6.45 -11.11
N ASP A 303 -21.43 6.66 -11.12
CA ASP A 303 -22.19 7.36 -10.09
C ASP A 303 -22.58 6.46 -8.89
N SER A 304 -22.40 5.14 -9.02
CA SER A 304 -22.80 4.18 -7.99
C SER A 304 -21.90 4.20 -6.76
N ASP A 305 -22.44 3.74 -5.64
CA ASP A 305 -21.68 3.66 -4.39
C ASP A 305 -20.57 2.58 -4.44
N ALA A 306 -20.58 1.67 -5.42
CA ALA A 306 -19.49 0.72 -5.64
C ALA A 306 -18.20 1.44 -6.07
N PHE A 307 -18.29 2.39 -6.99
CA PHE A 307 -17.13 3.20 -7.43
C PHE A 307 -16.63 4.10 -6.30
N LYS A 308 -17.54 4.74 -5.55
CA LYS A 308 -17.18 5.55 -4.38
C LYS A 308 -16.45 4.72 -3.32
N LEU A 309 -16.97 3.54 -3.01
CA LEU A 309 -16.35 2.63 -2.05
C LEU A 309 -14.98 2.16 -2.52
N ALA A 310 -14.85 1.72 -3.77
CA ALA A 310 -13.59 1.22 -4.29
C ALA A 310 -12.51 2.30 -4.26
N MET A 311 -12.86 3.54 -4.61
CA MET A 311 -11.97 4.68 -4.46
C MET A 311 -11.57 4.90 -3.00
N ASN A 312 -12.53 5.00 -2.08
CA ASN A 312 -12.21 5.17 -0.66
C ASN A 312 -11.36 4.03 -0.10
N LEU A 313 -11.61 2.78 -0.52
CA LEU A 313 -10.81 1.64 -0.10
C LEU A 313 -9.37 1.80 -0.56
N LEU A 314 -9.13 2.25 -1.80
CA LEU A 314 -7.78 2.50 -2.29
C LEU A 314 -7.06 3.57 -1.46
N PHE A 315 -7.72 4.71 -1.22
CA PHE A 315 -7.15 5.78 -0.39
C PHE A 315 -6.91 5.33 1.06
N TYR A 316 -7.83 4.55 1.64
CA TYR A 316 -7.64 3.98 2.97
C TYR A 316 -6.47 3.00 3.01
N ALA A 317 -6.36 2.10 2.03
CA ALA A 317 -5.30 1.08 1.98
C ALA A 317 -3.91 1.68 1.73
N THR A 318 -3.84 2.89 1.18
CA THR A 318 -2.60 3.62 0.87
C THR A 318 -2.30 4.75 1.85
N ASP A 319 -3.16 4.95 2.85
CA ASP A 319 -3.11 6.12 3.74
C ASP A 319 -3.06 7.46 2.98
N MET A 320 -3.79 7.52 1.86
CA MET A 320 -3.79 8.62 0.88
C MET A 320 -2.42 8.91 0.24
N GLY A 321 -1.46 8.01 0.38
CA GLY A 321 -0.14 8.11 -0.23
C GLY A 321 -0.15 7.86 -1.73
N GLU A 322 0.94 8.27 -2.39
CA GLU A 322 1.14 7.99 -3.81
C GLU A 322 1.47 6.51 -4.04
N LEU A 323 0.85 5.93 -5.07
CA LEU A 323 1.18 4.58 -5.49
C LEU A 323 2.48 4.58 -6.30
N ALA A 324 3.40 3.71 -5.90
CA ALA A 324 4.66 3.53 -6.59
C ALA A 324 4.42 2.96 -7.99
N GLY A 325 5.07 3.56 -9.00
CA GLY A 325 5.07 3.03 -10.37
C GLY A 325 5.73 1.66 -10.45
N LYS A 326 5.52 0.94 -11.55
CA LYS A 326 6.26 -0.30 -11.80
C LYS A 326 7.75 0.01 -11.88
N PHE A 327 8.58 -0.86 -11.31
CA PHE A 327 10.03 -0.67 -11.11
C PHE A 327 10.44 0.39 -10.11
N ALA A 328 9.50 0.97 -9.35
CA ALA A 328 9.90 1.75 -8.18
C ALA A 328 10.76 0.88 -7.26
N SER A 329 11.93 1.41 -6.93
CA SER A 329 12.91 0.78 -6.07
C SER A 329 12.87 1.46 -4.70
N ILE A 330 12.94 0.65 -3.64
CA ILE A 330 13.19 1.18 -2.30
C ILE A 330 14.68 1.50 -2.08
N LEU A 331 15.55 1.03 -2.98
CA LEU A 331 16.98 1.28 -2.92
C LEU A 331 17.28 2.65 -3.54
N PRO A 332 18.21 3.42 -2.96
CA PRO A 332 18.64 4.68 -3.54
C PRO A 332 19.33 4.49 -4.89
N ASP A 333 19.39 5.55 -5.70
CA ASP A 333 20.04 5.55 -7.02
C ASP A 333 21.58 5.47 -6.94
N SER A 334 22.14 5.56 -5.73
CA SER A 334 23.57 5.38 -5.50
C SER A 334 24.05 3.96 -5.90
N PRO A 335 25.31 3.79 -6.30
CA PRO A 335 25.88 2.45 -6.43
C PRO A 335 25.86 1.71 -5.07
N PRO A 336 25.65 0.38 -5.06
CA PRO A 336 25.67 -0.38 -3.82
C PRO A 336 27.04 -0.27 -3.16
N ALA A 337 27.03 -0.08 -1.84
CA ALA A 337 28.23 -0.05 -1.03
C ALA A 337 29.02 -1.37 -1.10
N ARG A 338 30.33 -1.28 -0.91
CA ARG A 338 31.20 -2.46 -0.90
C ARG A 338 30.78 -3.43 0.21
N GLN A 339 30.60 -4.70 -0.15
CA GLN A 339 30.19 -5.73 0.80
C GLN A 339 31.16 -5.83 1.99
N ARG A 340 30.58 -5.81 3.20
CA ARG A 340 31.29 -5.96 4.46
C ARG A 340 31.05 -7.35 5.04
N ARG A 341 32.00 -7.86 5.83
CA ARG A 341 31.83 -9.14 6.56
C ARG A 341 30.89 -9.04 7.77
N LYS A 342 30.49 -7.82 8.15
CA LYS A 342 29.69 -7.57 9.35
C LYS A 342 28.23 -7.95 9.11
N VAL A 343 27.70 -8.76 10.00
CA VAL A 343 26.28 -9.12 10.07
C VAL A 343 25.71 -8.47 11.32
N VAL A 344 24.60 -7.75 11.17
CA VAL A 344 23.79 -7.24 12.28
C VAL A 344 22.60 -8.18 12.44
N THR A 345 22.54 -8.85 13.58
CA THR A 345 21.46 -9.76 13.93
C THR A 345 20.45 -9.06 14.82
N VAL A 346 19.20 -9.00 14.39
CA VAL A 346 18.07 -8.50 15.19
C VAL A 346 17.23 -9.67 15.66
N ALA A 347 16.83 -9.70 16.92
CA ALA A 347 15.85 -10.66 17.43
C ALA A 347 14.65 -9.92 18.03
N ARG A 348 13.45 -10.34 17.65
CA ARG A 348 12.20 -9.81 18.20
C ARG A 348 11.94 -10.44 19.56
N VAL A 349 11.61 -9.62 20.55
CA VAL A 349 11.30 -10.09 21.90
C VAL A 349 9.85 -10.53 21.96
N LYS A 350 9.64 -11.81 22.24
CA LYS A 350 8.34 -12.39 22.53
C LYS A 350 8.02 -12.17 24.02
N TYR A 351 6.91 -11.49 24.27
CA TYR A 351 6.36 -11.26 25.61
C TYR A 351 4.86 -11.59 25.63
N ASP A 352 4.32 -11.82 26.82
CA ASP A 352 2.91 -12.17 26.99
C ASP A 352 2.07 -10.90 27.19
N ALA A 353 1.32 -10.50 26.16
CA ALA A 353 0.47 -9.30 26.15
C ALA A 353 -0.99 -9.57 26.58
N GLY A 354 -1.26 -10.78 27.09
CA GLY A 354 -2.59 -11.26 27.47
C GLY A 354 -3.26 -12.17 26.44
N ALA A 355 -4.27 -12.92 26.90
CA ALA A 355 -4.92 -13.98 26.12
C ALA A 355 -5.70 -13.46 24.90
N ASP A 356 -6.10 -12.19 24.90
CA ASP A 356 -6.87 -11.59 23.81
C ASP A 356 -6.00 -11.20 22.59
N TYR A 357 -4.69 -11.03 22.77
CA TYR A 357 -3.75 -10.62 21.72
C TYR A 357 -2.38 -11.31 21.89
N PRO A 358 -2.29 -12.64 21.77
CA PRO A 358 -1.06 -13.40 22.05
C PRO A 358 0.08 -13.14 21.04
N MET A 359 -0.22 -12.43 19.95
CA MET A 359 0.73 -12.03 18.90
C MET A 359 1.07 -10.53 18.91
N ASP A 360 0.77 -9.79 19.99
CA ASP A 360 1.06 -8.34 20.08
C ASP A 360 2.55 -7.99 19.91
N TRP A 361 3.45 -8.91 20.23
CA TRP A 361 4.90 -8.75 20.05
C TRP A 361 5.35 -8.88 18.58
N ASP A 362 4.48 -9.37 17.69
CA ASP A 362 4.80 -9.75 16.31
C ASP A 362 4.15 -8.82 15.26
N MET A 363 3.88 -7.57 15.64
CA MET A 363 3.34 -6.54 14.75
C MET A 363 4.39 -6.13 13.69
N ALA A 364 3.96 -5.79 12.47
CA ALA A 364 4.88 -5.47 11.37
C ALA A 364 5.98 -6.54 11.14
N ARG A 365 5.62 -7.83 11.15
CA ARG A 365 6.58 -8.95 10.96
C ARG A 365 7.57 -8.75 9.81
N MET A 366 7.12 -8.13 8.72
CA MET A 366 7.94 -7.93 7.51
C MET A 366 8.86 -6.71 7.54
N ALA A 367 8.90 -5.94 8.64
CA ALA A 367 9.71 -4.71 8.72
C ALA A 367 11.21 -4.96 8.53
N TRP A 368 11.81 -5.88 9.29
CA TRP A 368 13.25 -6.18 9.19
C TRP A 368 13.63 -6.83 7.84
N PRO A 369 12.88 -7.82 7.32
CA PRO A 369 13.14 -8.36 5.99
C PRO A 369 13.01 -7.31 4.87
N ALA A 370 12.09 -6.34 5.01
CA ALA A 370 11.92 -5.26 4.05
C ALA A 370 13.05 -4.23 4.11
N LEU A 371 13.60 -3.96 5.29
CA LEU A 371 14.71 -3.01 5.50
C LEU A 371 16.08 -3.59 5.09
N ALA A 372 16.26 -4.91 5.17
CA ALA A 372 17.56 -5.56 4.94
C ALA A 372 18.20 -5.27 3.56
N PRO A 373 17.48 -5.28 2.42
CA PRO A 373 18.05 -4.91 1.12
C PRO A 373 18.58 -3.48 1.09
N TYR A 374 17.86 -2.54 1.70
CA TYR A 374 18.26 -1.14 1.80
C TYR A 374 19.55 -0.99 2.63
N VAL A 375 19.60 -1.60 3.83
CA VAL A 375 20.79 -1.56 4.69
C VAL A 375 22.01 -2.16 3.99
N LYS A 376 21.82 -3.28 3.28
CA LYS A 376 22.89 -3.90 2.50
C LYS A 376 23.36 -3.00 1.37
N HIS A 377 22.44 -2.34 0.67
CA HIS A 377 22.76 -1.43 -0.42
C HIS A 377 23.55 -0.22 0.09
N VAL A 378 23.09 0.45 1.14
CA VAL A 378 23.69 1.70 1.63
C VAL A 378 24.98 1.47 2.40
N THR A 379 25.09 0.37 3.14
CA THR A 379 26.20 0.16 4.08
C THR A 379 27.13 -1.01 3.72
N GLY A 380 26.67 -1.93 2.88
CA GLY A 380 27.35 -3.20 2.59
C GLY A 380 27.26 -4.22 3.73
N CYS A 381 26.63 -3.89 4.87
CA CYS A 381 26.40 -4.83 5.98
C CYS A 381 25.19 -5.71 5.72
N GLU A 382 25.25 -6.97 6.17
CA GLU A 382 24.07 -7.84 6.16
C GLU A 382 23.21 -7.58 7.39
N LEU A 383 21.91 -7.44 7.20
CA LEU A 383 20.92 -7.37 8.27
C LEU A 383 20.13 -8.67 8.29
N LYS A 384 20.13 -9.36 9.43
CA LYS A 384 19.46 -10.66 9.60
C LYS A 384 18.51 -10.62 10.77
N GLU A 385 17.26 -11.01 10.53
CA GLU A 385 16.32 -11.31 11.60
C GLU A 385 16.53 -12.75 12.09
N ALA A 386 16.76 -12.92 13.39
CA ALA A 386 16.82 -14.20 14.07
C ALA A 386 15.43 -14.68 14.48
N ALA A 387 15.33 -15.94 14.94
CA ALA A 387 14.11 -16.43 15.55
C ALA A 387 13.70 -15.54 16.75
N PRO A 388 12.40 -15.35 16.99
CA PRO A 388 11.92 -14.60 18.16
C PRO A 388 12.46 -15.21 19.46
N VAL A 389 12.77 -14.35 20.43
CA VAL A 389 13.37 -14.76 21.72
C VAL A 389 12.46 -14.38 22.88
N ARG A 390 12.34 -15.26 23.88
CA ARG A 390 11.82 -14.94 25.20
C ARG A 390 12.98 -14.55 26.10
N LEU A 391 12.89 -13.36 26.71
CA LEU A 391 13.88 -12.91 27.68
C LEU A 391 13.97 -13.91 28.86
N ALA A 392 15.15 -14.05 29.44
CA ALA A 392 15.50 -15.00 30.50
C ALA A 392 15.41 -16.51 30.16
N ALA A 393 14.61 -16.91 29.18
CA ALA A 393 14.47 -18.32 28.78
C ALA A 393 15.44 -18.71 27.66
N ASP A 394 15.64 -17.83 26.67
CA ASP A 394 16.44 -18.13 25.48
C ASP A 394 17.87 -17.59 25.57
N LYS A 395 18.79 -18.24 24.85
CA LYS A 395 20.16 -17.74 24.67
C LYS A 395 20.16 -16.57 23.69
N LEU A 396 20.86 -15.50 24.05
CA LEU A 396 20.98 -14.27 23.24
C LEU A 396 22.33 -14.16 22.52
N ASP A 397 23.12 -15.25 22.49
CA ASP A 397 24.44 -15.29 21.87
C ASP A 397 24.35 -14.92 20.38
N GLY A 398 25.14 -13.92 19.95
CA GLY A 398 25.17 -13.46 18.56
C GLY A 398 24.03 -12.53 18.14
N VAL A 399 23.09 -12.21 19.04
CA VAL A 399 22.10 -11.15 18.82
C VAL A 399 22.75 -9.79 19.08
N ASN A 400 22.61 -8.85 18.13
CA ASN A 400 23.15 -7.50 18.28
C ASN A 400 22.07 -6.51 18.75
N VAL A 401 20.85 -6.67 18.24
CA VAL A 401 19.71 -5.80 18.55
C VAL A 401 18.53 -6.63 19.03
N LEU A 402 17.96 -6.28 20.18
CA LEU A 402 16.65 -6.74 20.59
C LEU A 402 15.60 -5.72 20.16
N HIS A 403 14.55 -6.18 19.49
CA HIS A 403 13.42 -5.36 19.08
C HIS A 403 12.19 -5.68 19.94
N ILE A 404 11.68 -4.70 20.66
CA ILE A 404 10.43 -4.80 21.43
C ILE A 404 9.40 -3.89 20.77
N THR A 405 8.28 -4.45 20.35
CA THR A 405 7.19 -3.72 19.68
C THR A 405 5.84 -4.19 20.18
N GLY A 406 4.82 -3.38 20.02
CA GLY A 406 3.46 -3.76 20.35
C GLY A 406 2.48 -2.61 20.43
N ARG A 407 1.27 -2.94 20.87
CA ARG A 407 0.14 -2.01 21.03
C ARG A 407 -0.36 -1.93 22.45
N LEU A 408 -0.23 -3.02 23.21
CA LEU A 408 -0.74 -3.13 24.57
C LEU A 408 0.32 -2.79 25.61
N ALA A 409 -0.06 -2.69 26.88
CA ALA A 409 0.92 -2.40 27.92
C ALA A 409 2.02 -3.47 27.97
N LEU A 410 3.29 -3.05 27.92
CA LEU A 410 4.43 -3.94 28.15
C LEU A 410 4.58 -4.18 29.65
N ALA A 411 4.76 -5.45 30.03
CA ALA A 411 5.05 -5.84 31.41
C ALA A 411 6.11 -6.96 31.40
N LEU A 412 7.27 -6.69 31.98
CA LEU A 412 8.36 -7.66 32.08
C LEU A 412 8.49 -8.15 33.53
N SER A 413 8.74 -9.45 33.68
CA SER A 413 9.09 -10.07 34.96
C SER A 413 10.48 -9.62 35.45
N ALA A 414 10.79 -9.88 36.71
CA ALA A 414 12.08 -9.55 37.29
C ALA A 414 13.25 -10.22 36.54
N ASP A 415 13.08 -11.47 36.14
CA ASP A 415 14.10 -12.23 35.41
C ASP A 415 14.29 -11.70 33.99
N GLU A 416 13.20 -11.35 33.29
CA GLU A 416 13.28 -10.75 31.96
C GLU A 416 13.96 -9.37 31.99
N ARG A 417 13.66 -8.55 33.01
CA ARG A 417 14.35 -7.28 33.25
C ARG A 417 15.83 -7.48 33.51
N ALA A 418 16.21 -8.48 34.32
CA ALA A 418 17.60 -8.81 34.58
C ALA A 418 18.33 -9.29 33.31
N ALA A 419 17.68 -10.11 32.49
CA ALA A 419 18.20 -10.57 31.20
C ALA A 419 18.40 -9.40 30.22
N LEU A 420 17.44 -8.48 30.14
CA LEU A 420 17.55 -7.27 29.30
C LEU A 420 18.72 -6.38 29.74
N LYS A 421 18.87 -6.18 31.05
CA LYS A 421 20.01 -5.42 31.62
C LYS A 421 21.35 -6.07 31.29
N LYS A 422 21.44 -7.40 31.44
CA LYS A 422 22.64 -8.17 31.10
C LYS A 422 22.98 -8.08 29.61
N PHE A 423 21.98 -8.13 28.74
CA PHE A 423 22.18 -8.00 27.29
C PHE A 423 22.77 -6.63 26.92
N VAL A 424 22.22 -5.54 27.46
CA VAL A 424 22.75 -4.19 27.23
C VAL A 424 24.14 -4.00 27.84
N ALA A 425 24.36 -4.49 29.06
CA ALA A 425 25.69 -4.45 29.70
C ALA A 425 26.76 -5.24 28.91
N GLY A 426 26.34 -6.26 28.15
CA GLY A 426 27.18 -7.01 27.22
C GLY A 426 27.44 -6.31 25.87
N GLY A 427 26.95 -5.07 25.68
CA GLY A 427 27.09 -4.30 24.44
C GLY A 427 25.97 -4.48 23.42
N GLY A 428 24.90 -5.19 23.78
CA GLY A 428 23.69 -5.30 22.96
C GLY A 428 22.88 -4.00 22.93
N THR A 429 22.13 -3.78 21.84
CA THR A 429 21.24 -2.61 21.69
C THR A 429 19.78 -3.03 21.81
N VAL A 430 18.96 -2.27 22.52
CA VAL A 430 17.51 -2.51 22.60
C VAL A 430 16.81 -1.40 21.83
N LEU A 431 16.08 -1.78 20.78
CA LEU A 431 15.18 -0.90 20.05
C LEU A 431 13.75 -1.17 20.52
N VAL A 432 13.07 -0.12 20.97
CA VAL A 432 11.66 -0.17 21.33
C VAL A 432 10.89 0.78 20.44
N ASP A 433 9.94 0.27 19.67
CA ASP A 433 9.03 1.07 18.85
C ASP A 433 7.58 0.85 19.27
N SER A 434 6.80 1.93 19.27
CA SER A 434 5.37 1.80 19.48
C SER A 434 4.70 1.55 18.14
N TYR A 435 4.10 0.38 17.97
CA TYR A 435 3.43 0.05 16.73
C TYR A 435 2.26 1.03 16.50
N ALA A 436 2.22 1.61 15.29
CA ALA A 436 1.30 2.68 14.91
C ALA A 436 1.30 3.92 15.84
N GLY A 437 2.39 4.16 16.58
CA GLY A 437 2.53 5.33 17.44
C GLY A 437 1.58 5.35 18.63
N LEU A 438 1.10 4.19 19.09
CA LEU A 438 0.13 4.11 20.17
C LEU A 438 0.73 4.60 21.51
N PRO A 439 0.13 5.58 22.17
CA PRO A 439 0.73 6.21 23.34
C PRO A 439 0.68 5.31 24.59
N GLU A 440 -0.24 4.35 24.66
CA GLU A 440 -0.33 3.39 25.76
C GLU A 440 0.88 2.45 25.84
N PHE A 441 1.22 1.81 24.72
CA PHE A 441 2.44 1.01 24.62
C PHE A 441 3.67 1.87 24.93
N ALA A 442 3.81 3.04 24.29
CA ALA A 442 4.97 3.92 24.48
C ALA A 442 5.19 4.29 25.96
N ARG A 443 4.12 4.66 26.69
CA ARG A 443 4.20 4.97 28.13
C ARG A 443 4.59 3.76 28.97
N SER A 444 3.94 2.61 28.75
CA SER A 444 4.22 1.40 29.52
C SER A 444 5.64 0.87 29.27
N ALA A 445 6.08 0.85 28.01
CA ALA A 445 7.41 0.43 27.63
C ALA A 445 8.48 1.34 28.22
N ARG A 446 8.26 2.67 28.20
CA ARG A 446 9.14 3.63 28.89
C ARG A 446 9.23 3.33 30.39
N ALA A 447 8.09 3.16 31.06
CA ALA A 447 8.05 2.85 32.49
C ALA A 447 8.73 1.51 32.81
N GLU A 448 8.59 0.49 31.96
CA GLU A 448 9.29 -0.79 32.12
C GLU A 448 10.80 -0.64 31.96
N LEU A 449 11.26 0.10 30.94
CA LEU A 449 12.70 0.36 30.74
C LEU A 449 13.30 1.19 31.87
N GLU A 450 12.56 2.16 32.42
CA GLU A 450 13.01 2.97 33.56
C GLU A 450 13.21 2.13 34.83
N LYS A 451 12.44 1.04 35.00
CA LYS A 451 12.69 0.06 36.07
C LYS A 451 13.99 -0.73 35.89
N VAL A 452 14.51 -0.82 34.66
CA VAL A 452 15.74 -1.56 34.33
C VAL A 452 16.98 -0.66 34.34
N PHE A 453 16.86 0.52 33.72
CA PHE A 453 17.97 1.41 33.39
C PHE A 453 17.94 2.74 34.14
N GLY A 454 16.87 3.05 34.87
CA GLY A 454 16.65 4.37 35.46
C GLY A 454 16.07 5.37 34.44
N GLU A 455 16.11 6.65 34.78
CA GLU A 455 15.52 7.73 33.97
C GLU A 455 16.03 7.72 32.51
N LEU A 456 15.10 7.63 31.55
CA LEU A 456 15.43 7.71 30.12
C LEU A 456 15.49 9.16 29.64
N LYS A 457 16.57 9.53 28.96
CA LYS A 457 16.77 10.88 28.40
C LYS A 457 16.65 10.86 26.89
N GLY A 458 16.20 11.98 26.31
CA GLY A 458 16.24 12.17 24.87
C GLY A 458 17.68 12.16 24.37
N LEU A 459 17.89 11.68 23.14
CA LEU A 459 19.18 11.81 22.48
C LEU A 459 19.43 13.30 22.17
N PRO A 460 20.63 13.84 22.48
CA PRO A 460 21.03 15.15 22.00
C PRO A 460 20.97 15.26 20.47
N ASP A 461 20.67 16.44 19.94
CA ASP A 461 20.55 16.67 18.48
C ASP A 461 21.86 16.37 17.73
N ASP A 462 23.01 16.54 18.38
CA ASP A 462 24.34 16.25 17.84
C ASP A 462 24.77 14.78 18.00
N HIS A 463 23.96 13.95 18.67
CA HIS A 463 24.22 12.53 18.80
C HIS A 463 24.21 11.87 17.41
N ILE A 464 25.18 10.99 17.14
CA ILE A 464 25.35 10.37 15.81
C ILE A 464 24.10 9.67 15.27
N LEU A 465 23.28 9.06 16.15
CA LEU A 465 22.01 8.44 15.77
C LEU A 465 20.89 9.44 15.48
N ALA A 466 20.90 10.60 16.15
CA ALA A 466 19.89 11.65 15.95
C ALA A 466 20.22 12.52 14.74
N ALA A 467 21.51 12.82 14.53
CA ALA A 467 21.99 13.60 13.38
C ALA A 467 22.15 12.75 12.11
N GLY A 468 22.28 11.42 12.24
CA GLY A 468 22.57 10.53 11.11
C GLY A 468 23.95 10.70 10.47
N ARG A 469 24.86 11.42 11.15
CA ARG A 469 26.20 11.77 10.64
C ARG A 469 27.23 10.66 10.88
N PHE A 470 27.04 9.51 10.25
CA PHE A 470 27.99 8.40 10.26
C PHE A 470 27.95 7.64 8.94
N GLU A 471 28.93 6.76 8.71
CA GLU A 471 29.00 5.98 7.47
C GLU A 471 27.75 5.10 7.28
N GLY A 472 26.95 5.42 6.26
CA GLY A 472 25.69 4.76 5.97
C GLY A 472 24.46 5.32 6.71
N GLY A 473 24.62 6.39 7.51
CA GLY A 473 23.52 7.19 8.02
C GLY A 473 23.03 8.19 6.97
N GLU A 474 21.73 8.41 6.91
CA GLU A 474 21.15 9.55 6.17
C GLU A 474 21.23 10.79 7.06
N ASP A 475 21.63 11.94 6.51
CA ASP A 475 21.62 13.19 7.28
C ASP A 475 20.16 13.56 7.61
N LEU A 476 19.74 13.25 8.84
CA LEU A 476 18.39 13.52 9.32
C LEU A 476 18.14 15.03 9.51
N THR A 477 19.17 15.87 9.32
CA THR A 477 19.11 17.33 9.36
C THR A 477 19.06 17.98 7.97
N GLU A 478 19.28 17.22 6.88
CA GLU A 478 19.10 17.72 5.52
C GLU A 478 17.62 17.88 5.17
N GLY A 479 17.17 19.13 5.04
CA GLY A 479 15.88 19.50 4.45
C GLY A 479 14.74 19.81 5.44
N VAL A 480 14.82 19.41 6.71
CA VAL A 480 13.79 19.73 7.72
C VAL A 480 14.43 20.15 9.05
N ARG A 481 14.14 21.38 9.50
CA ARG A 481 14.60 21.89 10.81
C ARG A 481 13.44 21.91 11.80
N PHE A 482 13.48 21.00 12.78
CA PHE A 482 12.48 20.98 13.85
C PHE A 482 12.78 22.07 14.88
N LYS A 483 11.85 23.01 15.05
CA LYS A 483 11.86 24.03 16.13
C LYS A 483 10.84 23.62 17.19
N LEU A 484 11.25 22.72 18.07
CA LEU A 484 10.41 22.27 19.20
C LEU A 484 10.21 23.41 20.20
N LEU A 485 9.11 23.36 20.97
CA LEU A 485 8.77 24.38 21.97
C LEU A 485 8.85 25.80 21.41
N THR A 486 8.45 25.99 20.16
CA THR A 486 8.45 27.28 19.49
C THR A 486 7.02 27.58 19.07
N ASN A 487 6.52 28.76 19.42
CA ASN A 487 5.18 29.18 19.02
C ASN A 487 5.26 30.46 18.18
N PRO A 488 4.58 30.53 17.03
CA PRO A 488 4.55 31.75 16.22
C PRO A 488 3.82 32.87 16.96
N LYS A 489 4.38 34.08 16.88
CA LYS A 489 3.82 35.32 17.45
C LYS A 489 3.13 36.15 16.37
N GLN A 490 3.81 36.39 15.26
CA GLN A 490 3.26 37.12 14.11
C GLN A 490 4.02 36.80 12.81
N PHE A 491 3.36 37.01 11.67
CA PHE A 491 4.00 36.97 10.35
C PHE A 491 4.46 38.38 9.98
N LEU A 492 5.65 38.48 9.41
CA LEU A 492 6.25 39.71 8.93
C LEU A 492 6.05 39.80 7.42
N GLY A 493 5.49 40.91 6.95
CA GLY A 493 5.23 41.16 5.54
C GLY A 493 6.12 42.27 4.97
N ASP A 494 6.41 42.22 3.67
CA ASP A 494 7.04 43.32 2.94
C ASP A 494 6.02 44.37 2.45
N GLU A 495 6.49 45.39 1.71
CA GLU A 495 5.65 46.45 1.14
C GLU A 495 4.62 45.94 0.11
N GLN A 496 4.80 44.72 -0.40
CA GLN A 496 3.93 44.07 -1.38
C GLN A 496 2.99 43.04 -0.72
N ASN A 497 3.01 42.94 0.61
CA ASN A 497 2.27 41.97 1.43
C ASN A 497 2.69 40.50 1.23
N TRP A 498 3.93 40.24 0.81
CA TRP A 498 4.52 38.91 0.85
C TRP A 498 5.11 38.62 2.22
N VAL A 499 4.98 37.37 2.68
CA VAL A 499 5.64 36.93 3.92
C VAL A 499 7.15 36.92 3.68
N VAL A 500 7.90 37.55 4.57
CA VAL A 500 9.37 37.57 4.56
C VAL A 500 9.98 36.99 5.83
N GLY A 501 9.15 36.75 6.85
CA GLY A 501 9.59 36.14 8.09
C GLY A 501 8.43 35.83 9.04
N MET A 502 8.76 35.12 10.11
CA MET A 502 7.85 34.76 11.18
C MET A 502 8.52 35.02 12.53
N GLU A 503 8.01 35.97 13.30
CA GLU A 503 8.44 36.17 14.68
C GLU A 503 7.85 35.05 15.55
N CYS A 504 8.70 34.44 16.36
CA CYS A 504 8.38 33.35 17.26
C CYS A 504 8.88 33.66 18.67
N PHE A 505 8.44 32.87 19.64
CA PHE A 505 9.04 32.79 20.98
C PHE A 505 9.22 31.34 21.40
N GLU A 506 10.18 31.09 22.29
CA GLU A 506 10.37 29.80 22.92
C GLU A 506 9.34 29.57 24.03
N MET A 507 9.07 28.29 24.29
CA MET A 507 8.18 27.78 25.32
C MET A 507 8.98 26.91 26.30
N GLU A 508 8.49 26.80 27.52
CA GLU A 508 8.93 25.83 28.52
C GLU A 508 7.77 24.96 28.98
N LEU A 509 8.05 23.74 29.44
CA LEU A 509 7.00 22.84 29.91
C LEU A 509 6.67 23.16 31.37
N GLY A 510 5.46 23.63 31.63
CA GLY A 510 4.93 23.80 32.98
C GLY A 510 4.56 22.49 33.67
N GLU A 511 3.90 22.59 34.81
CA GLU A 511 3.44 21.43 35.57
C GLU A 511 2.43 20.57 34.78
N PRO A 512 2.44 19.24 35.00
CA PRO A 512 1.47 18.34 34.41
C PRO A 512 0.06 18.63 34.92
N ASP A 513 -0.93 18.61 34.02
CA ASP A 513 -2.34 18.66 34.38
C ASP A 513 -2.85 17.30 34.91
N GLU A 514 -4.14 17.22 35.26
CA GLU A 514 -4.80 16.01 35.76
C GLU A 514 -4.70 14.81 34.79
N SER A 515 -4.40 15.04 33.51
CA SER A 515 -4.16 13.99 32.52
C SER A 515 -2.68 13.56 32.41
N GLY A 516 -1.80 14.17 33.22
CA GLY A 516 -0.34 14.00 33.16
C GLY A 516 0.32 14.82 32.04
N ARG A 517 -0.43 15.65 31.33
CA ARG A 517 0.08 16.44 30.20
C ARG A 517 0.63 17.78 30.70
N ARG A 518 1.90 18.06 30.38
CA ARG A 518 2.50 19.37 30.67
C ARG A 518 2.01 20.41 29.68
N ARG A 519 1.59 21.58 30.18
CA ARG A 519 1.20 22.72 29.34
C ARG A 519 2.44 23.52 28.95
N PRO A 520 2.59 23.91 27.67
CA PRO A 520 3.66 24.81 27.28
C PRO A 520 3.35 26.23 27.81
N LEU A 521 4.33 26.85 28.45
CA LEU A 521 4.32 28.22 28.97
C LEU A 521 5.30 29.06 28.17
N VAL A 522 4.98 30.33 27.92
CA VAL A 522 5.88 31.24 27.20
C VAL A 522 7.11 31.50 28.06
N LYS A 523 8.30 31.37 27.47
CA LYS A 523 9.56 31.82 28.09
C LYS A 523 9.75 33.31 27.78
N PRO A 524 9.59 34.23 28.74
CA PRO A 524 9.62 35.67 28.45
C PRO A 524 10.99 36.10 27.91
N GLY A 525 11.01 37.02 26.93
CA GLY A 525 12.24 37.55 26.35
C GLY A 525 12.97 36.58 25.40
N SER A 526 12.29 35.51 24.96
CA SER A 526 12.83 34.50 24.03
C SER A 526 12.39 34.74 22.59
N GLU A 527 11.97 35.96 22.24
CA GLU A 527 11.54 36.30 20.90
C GLU A 527 12.68 36.23 19.87
N PHE A 528 12.39 35.65 18.71
CA PHE A 528 13.31 35.59 17.57
C PHE A 528 12.54 35.54 16.25
N VAL A 529 13.23 35.87 15.16
CA VAL A 529 12.64 35.83 13.81
C VAL A 529 13.19 34.62 13.05
N ILE A 530 12.30 33.92 12.35
CA ILE A 530 12.64 32.90 11.35
C ILE A 530 12.37 33.52 9.98
N ASP A 531 13.42 33.73 9.19
CA ASP A 531 13.28 34.18 7.80
C ASP A 531 12.60 33.09 6.96
N THR A 532 11.51 33.44 6.27
CA THR A 532 10.71 32.50 5.47
C THR A 532 9.83 33.23 4.46
N ASP A 533 9.69 32.66 3.27
CA ASP A 533 8.86 33.22 2.19
C ASP A 533 7.44 32.62 2.16
N VAL A 534 7.25 31.45 2.78
CA VAL A 534 5.98 30.71 2.80
C VAL A 534 5.74 30.13 4.19
N VAL A 535 4.51 30.25 4.68
CA VAL A 535 4.07 29.62 5.93
C VAL A 535 2.81 28.80 5.68
N ILE A 536 2.84 27.53 6.08
CA ILE A 536 1.69 26.62 5.99
C ILE A 536 1.15 26.37 7.41
N ILE A 537 -0.07 26.83 7.69
CA ILE A 537 -0.69 26.68 9.02
C ILE A 537 -1.43 25.34 9.10
N ALA A 538 -0.86 24.39 9.87
CA ALA A 538 -1.38 23.03 10.02
C ALA A 538 -1.90 22.74 11.45
N LEU A 539 -2.69 23.65 12.03
CA LEU A 539 -3.16 23.57 13.43
C LEU A 539 -4.38 22.65 13.65
N GLY A 540 -4.81 21.93 12.62
CA GLY A 540 -6.05 21.16 12.59
C GLY A 540 -7.27 22.02 12.26
N THR A 541 -8.41 21.37 12.00
CA THR A 541 -9.67 22.04 11.58
C THR A 541 -10.78 21.78 12.60
N THR A 542 -11.63 22.79 12.86
CA THR A 542 -12.85 22.61 13.65
C THR A 542 -14.07 22.30 12.74
N PRO A 543 -15.13 21.67 13.27
CA PRO A 543 -16.37 21.47 12.54
C PRO A 543 -16.94 22.78 11.99
N ASN A 544 -17.51 22.73 10.78
CA ASN A 544 -18.07 23.91 10.12
C ASN A 544 -19.30 24.41 10.90
N PRO A 545 -19.26 25.62 11.50
CA PRO A 545 -20.36 26.13 12.33
C PRO A 545 -21.64 26.37 11.54
N LEU A 546 -21.56 26.51 10.21
CA LEU A 546 -22.75 26.65 9.36
C LEU A 546 -23.67 25.45 9.51
N ILE A 547 -23.13 24.23 9.57
CA ILE A 547 -23.93 23.00 9.66
C ILE A 547 -24.79 23.00 10.93
N ALA A 548 -24.20 23.37 12.07
CA ALA A 548 -24.93 23.51 13.33
C ALA A 548 -25.98 24.63 13.24
N SER A 549 -25.62 25.77 12.66
CA SER A 549 -26.53 26.94 12.59
C SER A 549 -27.71 26.77 11.62
N THR A 550 -27.55 25.99 10.55
CA THR A 550 -28.57 25.82 9.50
C THR A 550 -29.39 24.54 9.65
N THR A 551 -29.00 23.63 10.55
CA THR A 551 -29.69 22.35 10.75
C THR A 551 -30.54 22.41 12.02
N ARG A 552 -31.84 22.63 11.84
CA ARG A 552 -32.80 22.74 12.95
C ARG A 552 -32.83 21.44 13.78
N GLY A 553 -32.57 21.55 15.08
CA GLY A 553 -32.60 20.44 16.03
C GLY A 553 -31.28 19.68 16.21
N LEU A 554 -30.18 20.14 15.62
CA LEU A 554 -28.86 19.54 15.82
C LEU A 554 -28.21 20.08 17.11
N GLU A 555 -28.14 19.24 18.13
CA GLU A 555 -27.39 19.53 19.35
C GLU A 555 -25.89 19.37 19.11
N THR A 556 -25.11 20.30 19.64
CA THR A 556 -23.65 20.39 19.46
C THR A 556 -22.92 20.23 20.77
N THR A 557 -21.71 19.68 20.73
CA THR A 557 -20.85 19.63 21.91
C THR A 557 -20.06 20.93 22.05
N ARG A 558 -19.31 21.09 23.14
CA ARG A 558 -18.39 22.23 23.32
C ARG A 558 -17.37 22.39 22.18
N ARG A 559 -17.08 21.35 21.40
CA ARG A 559 -16.13 21.40 20.28
C ARG A 559 -16.80 21.47 18.90
N GLY A 560 -18.11 21.74 18.86
CA GLY A 560 -18.97 21.54 17.69
C GLY A 560 -19.76 20.26 17.84
#